data_AF-A0A2T9K3X3-F1
#
_entry.id   AF-A0A2T9K3X3-F1
#
_cell.length_a   1.000
_cell.length_b   1.000
_cell.length_c   1.000
_cell.angle_alpha   90.00
_cell.angle_beta   90.00
_cell.angle_gamma   90.00
#
_symmetry.space_group_name_H-M   'P 1'
#
loop_
_entity.id
_entity.type
_entity.pdbx_description
1 polymer ?
#
loop_
_entity_poly.entity_id
_entity_poly.type
_entity_poly.pdbx_seq_one_letter_code
_entity_poly.pdbx_strand_id
1 'polypeptide(L)'
;MSDPIDYWKDVVRRGVLAVGYSLQRTIGEPILAAELAQPQEGLKLRAAYAAIEMHKLASAETGTALHVAQRRLAAALASSPAAAELAAYQGLLIERLWVEVAVDPAQGLERLAYPHEE
;
A
#
# COMPACT_ATOMS: atom_id res chain seq x y z
N MET A 1 -20.46 22.11 -1.76
CA MET A 1 -19.42 22.45 -2.74
C MET A 1 -18.25 21.50 -2.46
N SER A 2 -17.93 20.60 -3.39
CA SER A 2 -16.79 19.69 -3.24
C SER A 2 -15.51 20.46 -3.56
N ASP A 3 -14.55 20.45 -2.63
CA ASP A 3 -13.21 20.99 -2.88
C ASP A 3 -12.59 20.33 -4.13
N PRO A 4 -11.75 21.04 -4.91
CA PRO A 4 -11.06 20.44 -6.03
C PRO A 4 -10.21 19.27 -5.53
N ILE A 5 -10.51 18.07 -6.05
CA ILE A 5 -9.74 16.88 -5.74
C ILE A 5 -8.35 17.06 -6.35
N ASP A 6 -7.32 17.01 -5.51
CA ASP A 6 -5.94 16.89 -5.97
C ASP A 6 -5.79 15.56 -6.73
N TYR A 7 -5.60 15.68 -8.05
CA TYR A 7 -5.53 14.55 -8.96
C TYR A 7 -4.53 13.48 -8.51
N TRP A 8 -3.34 13.90 -8.04
CA TRP A 8 -2.30 12.95 -7.67
C TRP A 8 -2.59 12.25 -6.35
N LYS A 9 -3.23 12.93 -5.40
CA LYS A 9 -3.72 12.29 -4.18
C LYS A 9 -4.81 11.26 -4.47
N ASP A 10 -5.69 11.52 -5.44
CA ASP A 10 -6.69 10.54 -5.87
C ASP A 10 -6.05 9.33 -6.57
N VAL A 11 -5.03 9.54 -7.41
CA VAL A 11 -4.24 8.46 -8.02
C VAL A 11 -3.60 7.58 -6.95
N VAL A 12 -2.92 8.17 -5.97
CA VAL A 12 -2.29 7.46 -4.84
C VAL A 12 -3.34 6.67 -4.06
N ARG A 13 -4.45 7.32 -3.69
CA ARG A 13 -5.55 6.68 -2.95
C ARG A 13 -6.09 5.47 -3.71
N ARG A 14 -6.39 5.62 -4.99
CA ARG A 14 -6.94 4.52 -5.82
C ARG A 14 -5.94 3.40 -6.02
N GLY A 15 -4.65 3.71 -6.14
CA GLY A 15 -3.57 2.73 -6.20
C GLY A 15 -3.53 1.85 -4.95
N VAL A 16 -3.50 2.46 -3.76
CA VAL A 16 -3.51 1.72 -2.49
C VAL A 16 -4.78 0.88 -2.32
N LEU A 17 -5.94 1.43 -2.66
CA LEU A 17 -7.22 0.71 -2.55
C LEU A 17 -7.38 -0.42 -3.57
N ALA A 18 -6.55 -0.45 -4.62
CA ALA A 18 -6.52 -1.55 -5.59
C ALA A 18 -5.66 -2.74 -5.12
N VAL A 19 -4.94 -2.61 -3.99
CA VAL A 19 -4.13 -3.69 -3.41
C VAL A 19 -4.95 -4.50 -2.42
N GLY A 20 -4.99 -5.82 -2.64
CA GLY A 20 -5.53 -6.81 -1.73
C GLY A 20 -4.44 -7.37 -0.82
N TYR A 21 -4.82 -7.77 0.38
CA TYR A 21 -3.92 -8.37 1.36
C TYR A 21 -4.44 -9.72 1.81
N SER A 22 -3.56 -10.71 1.86
CA SER A 22 -3.90 -12.07 2.28
C SER A 22 -2.81 -12.64 3.18
N LEU A 23 -3.21 -13.48 4.13
CA LEU A 23 -2.26 -14.16 5.01
C LEU A 23 -1.79 -15.46 4.34
N GLN A 24 -0.53 -15.50 3.94
CA GLN A 24 0.10 -16.70 3.39
C GLN A 24 0.80 -17.48 4.50
N ARG A 25 0.36 -18.73 4.70
CA ARG A 25 0.99 -19.66 5.64
C ARG A 25 2.20 -20.29 4.97
N THR A 26 3.38 -19.98 5.48
CA THR A 26 4.64 -20.57 5.03
C THR A 26 5.16 -21.55 6.10
N ILE A 27 6.30 -22.22 5.85
CA ILE A 27 6.94 -23.13 6.81
C ILE A 27 7.50 -22.35 8.04
N GLY A 28 7.44 -21.01 8.03
CA GLY A 28 7.83 -20.13 9.13
C GLY A 28 6.69 -19.22 9.61
N GLU A 29 7.02 -17.96 9.89
CA GLU A 29 6.03 -16.97 10.31
C GLU A 29 5.05 -16.67 9.15
N PRO A 30 3.73 -16.59 9.41
CA PRO A 30 2.76 -16.16 8.40
C PRO A 30 3.15 -14.80 7.81
N ILE A 31 3.13 -14.73 6.48
CA ILE A 31 3.46 -13.51 5.75
C ILE A 31 2.16 -12.85 5.33
N LEU A 32 2.03 -11.56 5.60
CA LEU A 32 0.98 -10.76 4.98
C LEU A 32 1.44 -10.45 3.56
N ALA A 33 0.85 -11.12 2.56
CA ALA A 33 1.13 -10.86 1.17
C ALA A 33 0.26 -9.71 0.66
N ALA A 34 0.78 -8.99 -0.34
CA ALA A 34 0.08 -7.91 -1.03
C ALA A 34 0.09 -8.16 -2.54
N GLU A 35 -1.06 -8.04 -3.18
CA GLU A 35 -1.23 -8.26 -4.62
C GLU A 35 -2.32 -7.35 -5.19
N LEU A 36 -2.38 -7.22 -6.52
CA LEU A 36 -3.46 -6.48 -7.16
C LEU A 36 -4.79 -7.23 -6.97
N ALA A 37 -5.78 -6.58 -6.35
CA ALA A 37 -7.11 -7.16 -6.15
C ALA A 37 -7.96 -7.14 -7.43
N GLN A 38 -7.63 -6.27 -8.38
CA GLN A 38 -8.33 -6.13 -9.66
C GLN A 38 -7.39 -5.50 -10.70
N PRO A 39 -7.64 -5.70 -12.01
CA PRO A 39 -6.87 -5.05 -13.07
C PRO A 39 -6.83 -3.53 -12.91
N GLN A 40 -5.64 -2.95 -13.08
CA GLN A 40 -5.41 -1.50 -13.10
C GLN A 40 -4.59 -1.13 -14.34
N GLU A 41 -4.70 0.13 -14.75
CA GLU A 41 -3.95 0.65 -15.90
C GLU A 41 -3.36 2.03 -15.60
N GLY A 42 -2.32 2.38 -16.37
CA GLY A 42 -1.65 3.68 -16.33
C GLY A 42 -1.15 4.05 -14.94
N LEU A 43 -1.40 5.29 -14.52
CA LEU A 43 -0.89 5.83 -13.26
C LEU A 43 -1.44 5.12 -12.01
N LYS A 44 -2.65 4.55 -12.07
CA LYS A 44 -3.23 3.80 -10.94
C LYS A 44 -2.51 2.47 -10.75
N LEU A 45 -2.11 1.81 -11.85
CA LEU A 45 -1.31 0.59 -11.80
C LEU A 45 0.04 0.85 -11.16
N ARG A 46 0.74 1.92 -11.60
CA ARG A 46 2.00 2.34 -10.99
C ARG A 46 1.85 2.64 -9.50
N ALA A 47 0.79 3.37 -9.12
CA ALA A 47 0.52 3.64 -7.71
C ALA A 47 0.22 2.39 -6.89
N ALA A 48 -0.45 1.39 -7.46
CA ALA A 48 -0.67 0.11 -6.80
C ALA A 48 0.64 -0.68 -6.63
N TYR A 49 1.50 -0.72 -7.64
CA TYR A 49 2.83 -1.34 -7.52
C TYR A 49 3.73 -0.61 -6.51
N ALA A 50 3.76 0.72 -6.55
CA ALA A 50 4.46 1.51 -5.53
C ALA A 50 3.94 1.20 -4.11
N ALA A 51 2.62 1.05 -3.95
CA ALA A 51 2.03 0.65 -2.66
C ALA A 51 2.46 -0.77 -2.24
N ILE A 52 2.61 -1.71 -3.17
CA ILE A 52 3.13 -3.07 -2.89
C ILE A 52 4.60 -3.00 -2.45
N GLU A 53 5.44 -2.21 -3.13
CA GLU A 53 6.84 -2.03 -2.72
C GLU A 53 6.94 -1.37 -1.34
N MET A 54 6.10 -0.37 -1.06
CA MET A 54 6.05 0.25 0.27
C MET A 54 5.55 -0.69 1.37
N HIS A 55 4.63 -1.59 1.05
CA HIS A 55 4.24 -2.67 1.95
C HIS A 55 5.42 -3.60 2.27
N LYS A 56 6.27 -3.93 1.28
CA LYS A 56 7.50 -4.71 1.53
C LYS A 56 8.47 -3.95 2.43
N LEU A 57 8.66 -2.65 2.19
CA LEU A 57 9.50 -1.80 3.03
C LEU A 57 8.98 -1.71 4.47
N ALA A 58 7.66 -1.61 4.67
CA ALA A 58 7.05 -1.60 5.99
C ALA A 58 7.35 -2.86 6.82
N SER A 59 7.55 -4.00 6.17
CA SER A 59 7.98 -5.24 6.82
C SER A 59 9.41 -5.14 7.37
N ALA A 60 10.28 -4.36 6.73
CA ALA A 60 11.68 -4.16 7.13
C ALA A 60 11.85 -3.01 8.14
N GLU A 61 11.04 -1.96 8.03
CA GLU A 61 11.10 -0.76 8.89
C GLU A 61 10.32 -0.94 10.20
N THR A 62 10.91 -1.71 11.12
CA THR A 62 10.30 -1.96 12.44
C THR A 62 10.14 -0.68 13.27
N GLY A 63 9.14 -0.68 14.16
CA GLY A 63 8.87 0.46 15.06
C GLY A 63 8.09 1.62 14.45
N THR A 64 7.78 1.57 13.14
CA THR A 64 6.93 2.56 12.47
C THR A 64 5.44 2.29 12.72
N ALA A 65 4.59 3.32 12.64
CA ALA A 65 3.14 3.16 12.72
C ALA A 65 2.60 2.24 11.62
N LEU A 66 3.18 2.32 10.42
CA LEU A 66 2.83 1.48 9.28
C LEU A 66 3.14 0.00 9.55
N HIS A 67 4.33 -0.30 10.10
CA HIS A 67 4.71 -1.64 10.52
C HIS A 67 3.74 -2.19 11.59
N VAL A 68 3.41 -1.40 12.60
CA VAL A 68 2.46 -1.81 13.66
C VAL A 68 1.07 -2.11 13.08
N ALA A 69 0.57 -1.27 12.17
CA ALA A 69 -0.70 -1.50 11.50
C ALA A 69 -0.69 -2.74 10.61
N GLN A 70 0.42 -2.99 9.90
CA GLN A 70 0.63 -4.21 9.11
C GLN A 70 0.52 -5.47 9.98
N ARG A 71 1.18 -5.49 11.14
CA ARG A 71 1.13 -6.61 12.10
C ARG A 71 -0.28 -6.82 12.66
N ARG A 72 -1.01 -5.73 12.95
CA ARG A 72 -2.41 -5.80 13.40
C ARG A 72 -3.33 -6.38 12.34
N LEU A 73 -3.19 -5.94 11.08
CA LEU A 73 -3.94 -6.48 9.95
C LEU A 73 -3.66 -7.98 9.77
N ALA A 74 -2.39 -8.39 9.80
CA ALA A 74 -2.01 -9.79 9.70
C ALA A 74 -2.64 -10.66 10.81
N ALA A 75 -2.61 -10.17 12.07
CA ALA A 75 -3.22 -10.86 13.20
C ALA A 75 -4.75 -10.96 13.09
N ALA A 76 -5.42 -9.90 12.62
CA ALA A 76 -6.87 -9.87 12.47
C ALA A 76 -7.35 -10.79 11.34
N LEU A 77 -6.63 -10.85 10.22
CA LEU A 77 -6.92 -11.73 9.09
C LEU A 77 -6.78 -13.22 9.43
N ALA A 78 -6.05 -13.56 10.50
CA ALA A 78 -5.95 -14.94 10.95
C ALA A 78 -7.29 -15.49 11.50
N SER A 79 -8.21 -14.63 11.91
CA SER A 79 -9.44 -15.00 12.61
C SER A 79 -10.73 -14.36 12.08
N SER A 80 -10.64 -13.31 11.25
CA SER A 80 -11.80 -12.53 10.80
C SER A 80 -11.56 -11.77 9.48
N PRO A 81 -12.62 -11.20 8.86
CA PRO A 81 -12.50 -10.35 7.68
C PRO A 81 -11.76 -9.00 7.85
N ALA A 82 -11.30 -8.63 9.06
CA ALA A 82 -10.35 -7.53 9.35
C ALA A 82 -10.58 -6.17 8.65
N ALA A 83 -11.83 -5.78 8.38
CA ALA A 83 -12.14 -4.58 7.58
C ALA A 83 -11.65 -3.26 8.22
N ALA A 84 -11.71 -3.16 9.56
CA ALA A 84 -11.27 -1.97 10.28
C ALA A 84 -9.75 -1.83 10.24
N GLU A 85 -9.03 -2.93 10.45
CA GLU A 85 -7.57 -3.00 10.37
C GLU A 85 -7.08 -2.74 8.95
N LEU A 86 -7.80 -3.25 7.94
CA LEU A 86 -7.49 -3.00 6.53
C LEU A 86 -7.61 -1.50 6.22
N ALA A 87 -8.72 -0.86 6.62
CA ALA A 87 -8.92 0.57 6.40
C ALA A 87 -7.86 1.42 7.12
N ALA A 88 -7.51 1.07 8.36
CA ALA A 88 -6.46 1.76 9.11
C ALA A 88 -5.08 1.62 8.45
N TYR A 89 -4.73 0.40 8.01
CA TYR A 89 -3.48 0.14 7.31
C TYR A 89 -3.40 0.86 5.96
N GLN A 90 -4.47 0.80 5.15
CA GLN A 90 -4.56 1.51 3.88
C GLN A 90 -4.46 3.02 4.06
N GLY A 91 -5.06 3.59 5.13
CA GLY A 91 -4.93 5.01 5.46
C GLY A 91 -3.47 5.43 5.67
N LEU A 92 -2.73 4.71 6.51
CA LEU A 92 -1.31 4.97 6.76
C LEU A 92 -0.45 4.78 5.50
N LEU A 93 -0.77 3.80 4.67
CA LEU A 93 -0.04 3.54 3.43
C LEU A 93 -0.26 4.66 2.40
N ILE A 94 -1.49 5.18 2.30
CA ILE A 94 -1.81 6.35 1.45
C ILE A 94 -1.00 7.56 1.90
N GLU A 95 -0.98 7.85 3.20
CA GLU A 95 -0.24 8.99 3.75
C GLU A 95 1.26 8.86 3.47
N ARG A 96 1.83 7.68 3.75
CA ARG A 96 3.26 7.43 3.52
C ARG A 96 3.62 7.53 2.04
N LEU A 97 2.84 6.91 1.15
CA LEU A 97 3.08 6.97 -0.30
C LEU A 97 2.97 8.39 -0.83
N TRP A 98 1.98 9.16 -0.36
CA TRP A 98 1.86 10.56 -0.73
C TRP A 98 3.10 11.36 -0.34
N VAL A 99 3.61 11.20 0.89
CA VAL A 99 4.82 11.89 1.35
C VAL A 99 6.01 11.60 0.44
N GLU A 100 6.19 10.35 0.02
CA GLU A 100 7.32 9.94 -0.83
C GLU A 100 7.26 10.53 -2.24
N VAL A 101 6.05 10.78 -2.77
CA VAL A 101 5.87 11.23 -4.16
C VAL A 101 5.43 12.68 -4.29
N ALA A 102 5.17 13.40 -3.19
CA ALA A 102 4.58 14.74 -3.22
C ALA A 102 5.39 15.78 -4.03
N VAL A 103 6.72 15.62 -4.12
CA VAL A 103 7.61 16.54 -4.84
C VAL A 103 7.50 16.36 -6.36
N ASP A 104 7.49 15.12 -6.83
CA ASP A 104 7.31 14.75 -8.24
C ASP A 104 6.47 13.46 -8.31
N PRO A 105 5.13 13.57 -8.36
CA PRO A 105 4.27 12.41 -8.25
C PRO A 105 4.45 11.41 -9.39
N ALA A 106 4.65 11.89 -10.62
CA ALA A 106 4.78 11.00 -11.77
C ALA A 106 6.08 10.18 -11.69
N GLN A 107 7.21 10.86 -11.51
CA GLN A 107 8.52 10.20 -11.44
C GLN A 107 8.68 9.39 -10.14
N GLY A 108 8.14 9.88 -9.03
CA GLY A 108 8.17 9.21 -7.74
C GLY A 108 7.43 7.87 -7.78
N LEU A 109 6.25 7.83 -8.39
CA LEU A 109 5.49 6.59 -8.58
C LEU A 109 6.22 5.60 -9.51
N GLU A 110 6.82 6.07 -10.60
CA GLU A 110 7.59 5.21 -11.51
C GLU A 110 8.76 4.53 -10.77
N ARG A 111 9.58 5.33 -10.09
CA ARG A 111 10.75 4.86 -9.34
C ARG A 111 10.38 3.88 -8.23
N LEU A 112 9.29 4.14 -7.51
CA LEU A 112 8.83 3.24 -6.45
C LEU A 112 8.19 1.97 -6.99
N ALA A 113 7.49 2.03 -8.13
CA ALA A 113 6.87 0.86 -8.73
C ALA A 113 7.91 -0.11 -9.34
N TYR A 114 9.01 0.44 -9.87
CA TYR A 114 10.05 -0.31 -10.58
C TYR A 114 11.45 0.02 -10.03
N PRO A 115 11.77 -0.34 -8.78
CA PRO A 115 13.02 0.05 -8.12
C PRO A 115 14.29 -0.59 -8.72
N HIS A 116 14.16 -1.43 -9.75
CA HIS A 116 15.25 -2.15 -10.39
C HIS A 116 15.41 -1.84 -11.90
N GLU A 117 14.55 -0.97 -12.44
CA GLU A 117 14.66 -0.51 -13.82
C GLU A 117 15.40 0.84 -13.80
N GLU A 118 16.72 0.81 -14.06
CA GLU A 118 17.57 1.96 -14.38
C GLU A 118 18.16 1.81 -15.79
#